data_AF-G9WMY0-F1
#
_entry.id   AF-G9WMY0-F1
#
_cell.length_a   1.000
_cell.length_b   1.000
_cell.length_c   1.000
_cell.angle_alpha   90.00
_cell.angle_beta   90.00
_cell.angle_gamma   90.00
#
_symmetry.space_group_name_H-M   'P 1'
#
loop_
_entity.id
_entity.type
_entity.pdbx_description
1 polymer ?
#
loop_
_entity_poly.entity_id
_entity_poly.type
_entity_poly.pdbx_seq_one_letter_code
_entity_poly.pdbx_strand_id
1 'polypeptide(L)' 'MERKKRVRTRYRNLKVMGVPKDLAWKAANSRRGYWFTTHTVAINMAMTKERLINRGFYDLATAYQFVHINY' A
#
# COMPACT_ATOMS: atom_id res chain seq x y z
N MET A 1 -7.80 -1.79 0.21
CA MET A 1 -8.76 -0.80 0.79
C MET A 1 -10.10 -1.39 1.20
N GLU A 2 -10.40 -2.64 0.83
CA GLU A 2 -11.69 -3.34 0.96
C GLU A 2 -12.37 -3.22 2.33
N ARG A 3 -11.60 -3.15 3.42
CA ARG A 3 -12.12 -3.03 4.79
C ARG A 3 -12.53 -1.61 5.20
N LYS A 4 -12.20 -0.56 4.43
CA LYS A 4 -12.45 0.85 4.79
C LYS A 4 -13.41 1.51 3.81
N LYS A 5 -14.71 1.34 4.06
CA LYS A 5 -15.80 1.92 3.26
C LYS A 5 -15.95 3.44 3.42
N ARG A 6 -15.59 3.99 4.59
CA ARG A 6 -15.72 5.43 4.88
C ARG A 6 -14.50 6.23 4.40
N VAL A 7 -14.74 7.27 3.61
CA VAL A 7 -13.73 8.24 3.11
C VAL A 7 -12.87 8.79 4.26
N ARG A 8 -13.50 9.25 5.34
CA ARG A 8 -12.81 9.82 6.51
C ARG A 8 -11.77 8.86 7.09
N THR A 9 -12.09 7.57 7.13
CA THR A 9 -11.18 6.54 7.65
C THR A 9 -10.07 6.23 6.65
N ARG A 10 -10.36 6.21 5.34
CA ARG A 10 -9.33 6.07 4.31
C ARG A 10 -8.32 7.20 4.37
N TYR A 11 -8.80 8.45 4.41
CA TYR A 11 -7.94 9.64 4.48
C TYR A 11 -7.05 9.64 5.73
N ARG A 12 -7.63 9.37 6.92
CA ARG A 12 -6.85 9.28 8.17
C ARG A 12 -5.77 8.21 8.09
N ASN A 13 -6.10 7.03 7.56
CA ASN A 13 -5.13 5.96 7.40
C ASN A 13 -4.00 6.38 6.45
N LEU A 14 -4.30 6.97 5.29
CA LEU A 14 -3.29 7.43 4.35
C LEU A 14 -2.38 8.51 4.98
N LYS A 15 -2.95 9.42 5.76
CA LYS A 15 -2.19 10.42 6.52
C LYS A 15 -1.25 9.79 7.55
N VAL A 16 -1.72 8.80 8.32
CA VAL A 16 -0.89 8.05 9.27
C VAL A 16 0.23 7.30 8.55
N MET A 17 -0.02 6.87 7.31
CA MET A 17 0.94 6.18 6.45
C MET A 17 1.95 7.13 5.77
N GLY A 18 1.95 8.43 6.08
CA GLY A 18 2.90 9.41 5.55
C GLY A 18 2.53 10.01 4.19
N VAL A 19 1.32 9.75 3.68
CA VAL A 19 0.89 10.30 2.39
C VAL A 19 0.59 11.80 2.51
N PRO A 20 1.05 12.65 1.55
CA PRO A 20 0.73 14.07 1.52
C PRO A 20 -0.78 14.32 1.54
N LYS A 21 -1.20 15.42 2.17
CA LYS A 21 -2.63 15.73 2.41
C LYS A 21 -3.46 15.70 1.13
N ASP A 22 -2.98 16.35 0.07
CA ASP A 22 -3.73 16.49 -1.19
C ASP A 22 -3.85 15.14 -1.91
N LEU A 23 -2.77 14.36 -1.91
CA LEU A 23 -2.74 13.03 -2.51
C LEU A 23 -3.62 12.05 -1.73
N ALA A 24 -3.57 12.11 -0.40
CA ALA A 24 -4.44 11.33 0.48
C ALA A 24 -5.92 11.69 0.28
N TRP A 25 -6.25 12.97 0.09
CA TRP A 25 -7.62 13.41 -0.16
C TRP A 25 -8.15 12.92 -1.50
N LYS A 26 -7.34 13.02 -2.57
CA LYS A 26 -7.67 12.49 -3.91
C LYS A 26 -7.87 10.98 -3.89
N ALA A 27 -6.95 10.23 -3.26
CA ALA A 27 -7.05 8.78 -3.18
C ALA A 27 -8.22 8.30 -2.30
N ALA A 28 -8.49 8.99 -1.18
CA ALA A 28 -9.59 8.63 -0.28
C ALA A 28 -10.97 8.87 -0.88
N ASN A 29 -11.13 9.85 -1.77
CA ASN A 29 -12.40 10.20 -2.45
C ASN A 29 -12.54 9.56 -3.84
N SER A 30 -11.57 8.77 -4.29
CA SER A 30 -11.66 8.12 -5.59
C SER A 30 -12.90 7.24 -5.69
N ARG A 31 -13.65 7.40 -6.78
CA ARG A 31 -14.80 6.55 -7.16
C ARG A 31 -14.39 5.33 -7.98
N ARG A 32 -13.10 5.20 -8.30
CA ARG A 32 -12.59 4.07 -9.09
C ARG A 32 -12.60 2.79 -8.25
N GLY A 33 -12.77 1.66 -8.92
CA GLY A 33 -12.75 0.34 -8.28
C GLY A 33 -11.42 0.04 -7.59
N TYR A 34 -11.42 -0.96 -6.71
CA TYR A 34 -10.28 -1.25 -5.84
C TYR A 34 -9.00 -1.56 -6.61
N TRP A 35 -9.10 -2.39 -7.65
CA TRP A 35 -7.96 -2.74 -8.51
C TRP A 35 -7.32 -1.52 -9.16
N PHE A 36 -8.12 -0.52 -9.54
CA PHE A 36 -7.54 0.71 -10.06
C PHE A 36 -6.81 1.49 -8.95
N THR A 37 -7.41 1.58 -7.76
CA THR A 37 -6.84 2.39 -6.68
C THR A 37 -5.52 1.86 -6.13
N THR A 38 -5.27 0.55 -6.20
CA THR A 38 -4.04 -0.07 -5.69
C THR A 38 -2.79 0.42 -6.42
N HIS A 39 -2.88 0.69 -7.72
CA HIS A 39 -1.75 1.17 -8.53
C HIS A 39 -1.54 2.69 -8.48
N THR A 40 -2.27 3.41 -7.62
CA THR A 40 -2.10 4.87 -7.51
C THR A 40 -0.86 5.22 -6.71
N VAL A 41 -0.23 6.36 -7.05
CA VAL A 41 0.96 6.89 -6.35
C VAL A 41 0.74 6.97 -4.83
N ALA A 42 -0.46 7.39 -4.40
CA ALA A 42 -0.81 7.48 -2.99
C ALA A 42 -0.68 6.13 -2.26
N ILE A 43 -1.08 5.05 -2.93
CA ILE A 43 -1.06 3.70 -2.34
C ILE A 43 0.33 3.08 -2.44
N ASN A 44 1.07 3.31 -3.51
CA ASN A 44 2.46 2.86 -3.61
C ASN A 44 3.34 3.54 -2.54
N MET A 45 3.14 4.83 -2.28
CA MET A 45 3.80 5.53 -1.17
C MET A 45 3.36 4.99 0.19
N ALA A 46 2.07 4.70 0.34
CA ALA A 46 1.55 4.17 1.59
C ALA A 46 2.00 2.73 1.86
N MET A 47 2.17 1.90 0.84
CA MET A 47 2.40 0.45 0.94
C MET A 47 3.77 0.08 0.37
N THR A 48 4.83 0.51 1.06
CA THR A 48 6.19 0.16 0.69
C THR A 48 6.50 -1.30 1.03
N LYS A 49 7.43 -1.89 0.26
CA LYS A 49 7.91 -3.27 0.46
C LYS A 49 8.41 -3.49 1.89
N GLU A 50 9.22 -2.58 2.40
CA GLU A 50 9.76 -2.62 3.78
C GLU A 50 8.65 -2.67 4.83
N ARG A 51 7.60 -1.87 4.65
CA ARG A 51 6.51 -1.82 5.62
C ARG A 51 5.62 -3.06 5.57
N LEU A 52 5.56 -3.73 4.42
CA LEU A 52 4.94 -5.05 4.29
C LEU A 52 5.77 -6.10 5.01
N ILE A 53 7.09 -6.13 4.80
CA ILE A 53 8.02 -7.05 5.47
C ILE A 53 7.94 -6.86 7.00
N ASN A 54 7.99 -5.62 7.50
CA ASN A 54 7.84 -5.29 8.92
C ASN A 54 6.49 -5.71 9.51
N ARG A 55 5.48 -5.96 8.67
CA ARG A 55 4.17 -6.44 9.08
C ARG A 55 4.02 -7.97 8.99
N GLY A 56 5.08 -8.67 8.59
CA GLY A 56 5.11 -10.13 8.48
C GLY A 56 4.79 -10.67 7.08
N PHE A 57 4.76 -9.83 6.05
CA PHE A 57 4.64 -10.32 4.68
C PHE A 57 6.00 -10.85 4.18
N TYR A 58 5.96 -12.01 3.55
CA TYR A 58 7.14 -12.68 3.04
C TYR A 58 7.54 -12.14 1.66
N ASP A 59 8.83 -11.87 1.47
CA ASP A 59 9.36 -11.44 0.19
C ASP A 59 9.80 -12.63 -0.66
N LEU A 60 8.91 -13.01 -1.60
CA LEU A 60 9.11 -14.13 -2.51
C LEU A 60 10.37 -13.99 -3.37
N ALA A 61 10.71 -12.77 -3.78
CA ALA A 61 11.85 -12.56 -4.68
C ALA A 61 13.18 -12.87 -3.97
N THR A 62 13.33 -12.38 -2.74
CA THR A 62 14.48 -12.66 -1.89
C THR A 62 14.57 -14.15 -1.53
N ALA A 63 13.44 -14.79 -1.22
CA ALA A 63 13.42 -16.23 -0.96
C ALA A 63 13.88 -17.07 -2.15
N TYR A 64 13.40 -16.73 -3.35
CA TYR A 64 13.81 -17.39 -4.59
C TYR A 64 15.30 -17.22 -4.86
N GLN A 65 15.84 -16.02 -4.64
CA GLN A 65 17.27 -15.74 -4.74
C GLN A 65 18.09 -16.60 -3.76
N PHE A 66 17.67 -16.71 -2.50
CA PHE A 66 18.37 -17.56 -1.53
C PHE A 66 18.40 -19.03 -1.95
N VAL A 67 17.34 -19.54 -2.58
CA VAL A 67 17.33 -20.92 -3.09
C VAL A 67 18.29 -21.07 -4.28
N HIS A 68 18.32 -20.12 -5.21
CA HIS A 68 19.09 -20.28 -6.46
C HIS A 68 20.57 -19.87 -6.37
N ILE A 69 20.94 -19.03 -5.40
CA ILE A 69 22.34 -18.61 -5.20
C ILE A 69 23.13 -19.64 -4.38
N ASN A 70 22.46 -20.55 -3.67
CA ASN A 70 23.09 -21.58 -2.82
C ASN A 70 23.25 -22.96 -3.53
N TYR A 71 23.12 -23.02 -4.86
CA TYR A 71 23.51 -24.17 -5.70
C TYR A 71 24.68 -23.77 -6.61
#